data_AF-A0A922SAD5-F1
#
_entry.id   AF-A0A922SAD5-F1
#
_cell.length_a   1.000
_cell.length_b   1.000
_cell.length_c   1.000
_cell.angle_alpha   90.00
_cell.angle_beta   90.00
_cell.angle_gamma   90.00
#
_symmetry.space_group_name_H-M   'P 1'
#
loop_
_entity.id
_entity.type
_entity.pdbx_description
1 polymer ?
#
loop_
_entity_poly.entity_id
_entity_poly.type
_entity_poly.pdbx_seq_one_letter_code
_entity_poly.pdbx_strand_id
1 'polypeptide(L)'
;MVQLKQLSIRLKSVKNIQKITKTMKMVSASKFTKAERELQAARPFGYAPRKFYESSHLVLGPVDVPSGDHKTKKTEKKPPPTEPGSPQTATTEKDKKLKRIYIAMTSDRGLCGGVHTGVARRIKRDFTNRAADGESHKLVCVGDKSRSILRRIYSQSMLVSIKDVRTPYQYVPLSTALLY
;
A
#
# COMPACT_ATOMS: atom_id res chain seq x y z
N MET A 1 48.48 -17.36 -1.87
CA MET A 1 48.36 -17.12 -0.41
C MET A 1 47.57 -15.85 -0.17
N VAL A 2 46.66 -15.82 0.81
CA VAL A 2 46.01 -14.56 1.25
C VAL A 2 46.97 -13.84 2.20
N GLN A 3 47.25 -12.57 1.93
CA GLN A 3 48.20 -11.80 2.74
C GLN A 3 47.51 -11.28 4.01
N LEU A 4 48.17 -11.39 5.17
CA LEU A 4 47.65 -10.93 6.48
C LEU A 4 47.09 -9.48 6.45
N LYS A 5 47.73 -8.60 5.66
CA LYS A 5 47.30 -7.21 5.43
C LYS A 5 45.89 -7.12 4.83
N GLN A 6 45.53 -8.00 3.90
CA GLN A 6 44.19 -8.03 3.27
C GLN A 6 43.12 -8.46 4.27
N LEU A 7 43.40 -9.44 5.15
CA LEU A 7 42.49 -9.86 6.21
C LEU A 7 42.24 -8.74 7.23
N SER A 8 43.30 -8.03 7.65
CA SER A 8 43.20 -6.87 8.54
C SER A 8 42.31 -5.75 7.96
N ILE A 9 42.47 -5.43 6.66
CA ILE A 9 41.62 -4.46 5.95
C ILE A 9 40.15 -4.91 5.93
N ARG A 10 39.87 -6.19 5.64
CA ARG A 10 38.49 -6.73 5.64
C ARG A 10 37.87 -6.65 7.05
N LEU A 11 38.62 -7.00 8.10
CA LEU A 11 38.16 -6.87 9.50
C LEU A 11 37.82 -5.42 9.87
N LYS A 12 38.65 -4.45 9.48
CA LYS A 12 38.38 -3.02 9.70
C LYS A 12 37.10 -2.56 8.98
N SER A 13 36.91 -3.01 7.73
CA SER A 13 35.69 -2.73 6.96
C SER A 13 34.42 -3.31 7.61
N VAL A 14 34.45 -4.59 8.01
CA VAL A 14 33.31 -5.25 8.68
C VAL A 14 32.95 -4.55 10.00
N LYS A 15 33.95 -4.18 10.83
CA LYS A 15 33.72 -3.41 12.06
C LYS A 15 33.08 -2.05 11.79
N ASN A 16 33.44 -1.36 10.70
CA ASN A 16 32.82 -0.09 10.32
C ASN A 16 31.38 -0.27 9.84
N ILE A 17 31.12 -1.26 8.98
CA ILE A 17 29.77 -1.60 8.51
C ILE A 17 28.85 -1.96 9.69
N GLN A 18 29.34 -2.72 10.67
CA GLN A 18 28.61 -3.08 11.88
C GLN A 18 28.21 -1.85 12.73
N LYS A 19 29.07 -0.83 12.82
CA LYS A 19 28.72 0.44 13.49
C LYS A 19 27.62 1.17 12.73
N ILE A 20 27.74 1.28 11.41
CA ILE A 20 26.74 1.96 10.55
C ILE A 20 25.38 1.27 10.65
N THR A 21 25.31 -0.06 10.58
CA THR A 21 24.04 -0.79 10.69
C THR A 21 23.44 -0.70 12.09
N LYS A 22 24.25 -0.69 13.16
CA LYS A 22 23.77 -0.45 14.54
C LYS A 22 23.14 0.93 14.68
N THR A 23 23.79 1.99 14.20
CA THR A 23 23.23 3.36 14.21
C THR A 23 21.97 3.43 13.35
N MET A 24 21.99 2.86 12.14
CA MET A 24 20.82 2.85 11.25
C MET A 24 19.62 2.11 11.86
N LYS A 25 19.83 1.03 12.62
CA LYS A 25 18.77 0.34 13.38
C LYS A 25 18.11 1.29 14.39
N MET A 26 18.89 2.03 15.18
CA MET A 26 18.34 2.98 16.15
C MET A 26 17.60 4.14 15.49
N VAL A 27 18.20 4.76 14.46
CA VAL A 27 17.55 5.86 13.70
C VAL A 27 16.24 5.39 13.03
N SER A 28 16.20 4.15 12.53
CA SER A 28 14.99 3.59 11.93
C SER A 28 13.90 3.30 12.96
N ALA A 29 14.26 2.81 14.15
CA ALA A 29 13.33 2.64 15.26
C ALA A 29 12.71 3.98 15.70
N SER A 30 13.52 5.02 15.91
CA SER A 30 13.01 6.35 16.27
C SER A 30 12.07 6.95 15.21
N LYS A 31 12.38 6.73 13.92
CA LYS A 31 11.51 7.15 12.80
C LYS A 31 10.20 6.36 12.74
N PHE A 32 10.24 5.06 13.03
CA PHE A 32 9.04 4.23 13.12
C PHE A 32 8.12 4.72 14.23
N THR A 33 8.63 4.94 15.45
CA THR A 33 7.84 5.48 16.57
C THR A 33 7.25 6.87 16.27
N LYS A 34 7.96 7.72 15.52
CA LYS A 34 7.41 9.00 15.04
C LYS A 34 6.25 8.78 14.05
N ALA A 35 6.45 7.94 13.03
CA ALA A 35 5.42 7.65 12.03
C ALA A 35 4.18 6.97 12.63
N GLU A 36 4.35 6.14 13.67
CA GLU A 36 3.24 5.50 14.39
C GLU A 36 2.38 6.52 15.16
N ARG A 37 2.99 7.53 15.79
CA ARG A 37 2.26 8.64 16.43
C ARG A 37 1.50 9.49 15.41
N GLU A 38 2.13 9.81 14.28
CA GLU A 38 1.48 10.54 13.17
C GLU A 38 0.32 9.74 12.58
N LEU A 39 0.48 8.42 12.41
CA LEU A 39 -0.58 7.52 11.98
C LEU A 39 -1.75 7.46 12.98
N GLN A 40 -1.47 7.46 14.29
CA GLN A 40 -2.50 7.45 15.33
C GLN A 40 -3.38 8.71 15.26
N ALA A 41 -2.78 9.88 15.02
CA ALA A 41 -3.52 11.13 14.78
C ALA A 41 -4.31 11.12 13.46
N ALA A 42 -3.83 10.42 12.44
CA ALA A 42 -4.50 10.29 11.14
C ALA A 42 -5.68 9.30 11.13
N ARG A 43 -5.71 8.31 12.04
CA ARG A 43 -6.76 7.26 12.08
C ARG A 43 -8.21 7.78 12.02
N PRO A 44 -8.63 8.80 12.81
CA PRO A 44 -10.02 9.28 12.80
C PRO A 44 -10.52 9.74 11.42
N PHE A 45 -9.64 10.36 10.62
CA PHE A 45 -9.94 10.83 9.27
C PHE A 45 -10.28 9.69 8.29
N GLY A 46 -9.84 8.45 8.55
CA GLY A 46 -10.24 7.28 7.77
C GLY A 46 -11.57 6.67 8.22
N TYR A 47 -11.79 6.59 9.54
CA TYR A 47 -12.98 5.93 10.10
C TYR A 47 -14.26 6.76 9.98
N ALA A 48 -14.20 8.09 10.14
CA ALA A 48 -15.40 8.93 10.11
C ALA A 48 -16.09 8.97 8.73
N PRO A 49 -15.39 9.22 7.60
CA PRO A 49 -16.01 9.14 6.28
C PRO A 49 -16.49 7.74 5.94
N ARG A 50 -15.75 6.69 6.33
CA ARG A 50 -16.15 5.30 6.11
C ARG A 50 -17.51 5.00 6.74
N LYS A 51 -17.71 5.35 8.02
CA LYS A 51 -19.00 5.17 8.70
C LYS A 51 -20.13 5.99 8.05
N PHE A 52 -19.83 7.19 7.55
CA PHE A 52 -20.79 8.03 6.84
C PHE A 52 -21.21 7.41 5.49
N TYR A 53 -20.29 6.83 4.72
CA TYR A 53 -20.62 6.11 3.49
C TYR A 53 -21.38 4.80 3.78
N GLU A 54 -21.02 4.08 4.86
CA GLU A 54 -21.74 2.88 5.31
C GLU A 54 -23.19 3.20 5.73
N SER A 55 -23.44 4.30 6.46
CA SER A 55 -24.80 4.67 6.91
C SER A 55 -25.67 5.29 5.80
N SER A 56 -25.08 6.05 4.88
CA SER A 56 -25.82 6.73 3.80
C SER A 56 -26.28 5.81 2.67
N HIS A 57 -25.88 4.53 2.67
CA HIS A 57 -26.20 3.54 1.61
C HIS A 57 -25.75 3.95 0.18
N LEU A 58 -24.92 5.00 0.05
CA LEU A 58 -24.42 5.51 -1.23
C LEU A 58 -23.33 4.63 -1.87
N VAL A 59 -22.99 3.49 -1.26
CA VAL A 59 -21.93 2.58 -1.73
C VAL A 59 -22.45 1.72 -2.87
N LEU A 60 -22.37 2.25 -4.09
CA LEU A 60 -22.62 1.52 -5.33
C LEU A 60 -21.49 0.51 -5.62
N GLY A 61 -21.63 -0.70 -5.08
CA GLY A 61 -20.83 -1.87 -5.41
C GLY A 61 -19.92 -2.38 -4.29
N PRO A 62 -19.38 -3.61 -4.42
CA PRO A 62 -18.55 -4.23 -3.39
C PRO A 62 -17.18 -3.55 -3.28
N VAL A 63 -17.10 -2.55 -2.42
CA VAL A 63 -15.83 -2.03 -1.89
C VAL A 63 -15.25 -3.12 -0.98
N ASP A 64 -14.01 -3.52 -1.26
CA ASP A 64 -13.26 -4.58 -0.58
C ASP A 64 -13.93 -5.98 -0.59
N VAL A 65 -13.67 -6.76 -1.65
CA VAL A 65 -13.58 -8.23 -1.48
C VAL A 65 -12.33 -8.53 -0.65
N PRO A 66 -12.44 -9.02 0.60
CA PRO A 66 -11.26 -9.26 1.42
C PRO A 66 -10.48 -10.41 0.79
N SER A 67 -9.28 -10.10 0.29
CA SER A 67 -8.29 -11.13 -0.05
C SER A 67 -7.73 -11.68 1.25
N GLY A 68 -8.51 -12.55 1.89
CA GLY A 68 -8.35 -12.93 3.28
C GLY A 68 -7.08 -13.72 3.58
N ASP A 69 -6.48 -13.41 4.72
CA ASP A 69 -5.52 -14.24 5.44
C ASP A 69 -5.77 -14.12 6.97
N HIS A 70 -7.03 -14.15 7.43
CA HIS A 70 -7.37 -14.38 8.84
C HIS A 70 -8.65 -15.20 9.01
N LYS A 71 -8.53 -16.31 9.74
CA LYS A 71 -9.65 -17.19 10.14
C LYS A 71 -10.46 -16.55 11.27
N THR A 72 -11.78 -16.36 11.08
CA THR A 72 -12.80 -16.77 12.08
C THR A 72 -14.24 -16.78 11.53
N LYS A 73 -14.89 -17.94 11.70
CA LYS A 73 -16.34 -18.28 11.79
C LYS A 73 -17.41 -17.48 11.01
N LYS A 74 -18.14 -18.23 10.17
CA LYS A 74 -19.51 -17.97 9.69
C LYS A 74 -20.53 -17.82 10.85
N THR A 75 -21.57 -17.01 10.62
CA THR A 75 -22.99 -17.45 10.72
C THR A 75 -23.86 -16.67 9.73
N GLU A 76 -24.92 -17.28 9.20
CA GLU A 76 -25.81 -16.73 8.15
C GLU A 76 -27.16 -16.25 8.71
N LYS A 77 -27.79 -15.24 8.06
CA LYS A 77 -29.15 -15.37 7.46
C LYS A 77 -29.58 -14.14 6.64
N LYS A 78 -30.59 -14.32 5.77
CA LYS A 78 -31.12 -13.38 4.75
C LYS A 78 -32.69 -13.36 4.82
N PRO A 79 -33.46 -12.71 3.91
CA PRO A 79 -34.39 -11.56 4.09
C PRO A 79 -35.89 -12.01 3.87
N PRO A 80 -36.85 -11.28 3.23
CA PRO A 80 -37.10 -9.84 2.88
C PRO A 80 -38.41 -9.35 3.61
N PRO A 81 -39.38 -8.53 3.09
CA PRO A 81 -39.55 -7.60 1.94
C PRO A 81 -39.78 -6.12 2.41
N THR A 82 -40.33 -5.10 1.70
CA THR A 82 -41.01 -4.93 0.38
C THR A 82 -40.67 -3.55 -0.22
N GLU A 83 -40.61 -3.40 -1.55
CA GLU A 83 -40.47 -2.11 -2.29
C GLU A 83 -41.87 -1.51 -2.64
N PRO A 84 -42.05 -0.28 -3.22
CA PRO A 84 -41.52 0.14 -4.55
C PRO A 84 -41.12 1.64 -4.72
N GLY A 85 -40.35 1.99 -5.76
CA GLY A 85 -40.22 3.40 -6.21
C GLY A 85 -38.90 3.79 -6.90
N SER A 86 -38.63 3.30 -8.10
CA SER A 86 -37.42 3.62 -8.89
C SER A 86 -37.57 4.91 -9.72
N PRO A 87 -36.43 5.49 -10.18
CA PRO A 87 -36.26 5.59 -11.64
C PRO A 87 -35.20 4.62 -12.16
N GLN A 88 -35.58 3.84 -13.17
CA GLN A 88 -34.69 2.90 -13.84
C GLN A 88 -33.90 3.58 -14.95
N THR A 89 -32.66 3.15 -15.16
CA THR A 89 -32.12 3.03 -16.53
C THR A 89 -31.23 1.80 -16.61
N ALA A 90 -31.87 0.64 -16.71
CA ALA A 90 -31.20 -0.55 -17.20
C ALA A 90 -31.18 -0.49 -18.74
N THR A 91 -30.02 -0.75 -19.35
CA THR A 91 -29.95 -1.63 -20.54
C THR A 91 -28.50 -1.95 -20.93
N THR A 92 -28.36 -3.20 -21.37
CA THR A 92 -27.28 -3.83 -22.12
C THR A 92 -26.07 -4.35 -21.34
N GLU A 93 -26.09 -5.66 -21.14
CA GLU A 93 -24.94 -6.49 -20.79
C GLU A 93 -23.84 -6.35 -21.85
N LYS A 94 -22.71 -5.79 -21.42
CA LYS A 94 -21.40 -6.10 -21.97
C LYS A 94 -20.48 -6.25 -20.78
N ASP A 95 -19.66 -7.29 -20.76
CA ASP A 95 -18.56 -7.46 -19.81
C ASP A 95 -17.55 -6.32 -19.95
N LYS A 96 -17.86 -5.17 -19.32
CA LYS A 96 -16.95 -4.04 -19.18
C LYS A 96 -15.87 -4.45 -18.21
N LYS A 97 -14.87 -5.18 -18.72
CA LYS A 97 -13.58 -5.47 -18.06
C LYS A 97 -13.15 -4.25 -17.26
N LEU A 98 -13.28 -4.36 -15.93
CA LEU A 98 -13.04 -3.25 -15.03
C LEU A 98 -11.55 -2.90 -15.09
N LYS A 99 -11.23 -1.72 -15.63
CA LYS A 99 -9.86 -1.20 -15.70
C LYS A 99 -9.36 -0.92 -14.28
N ARG A 100 -8.57 -1.85 -13.73
CA ARG A 100 -8.02 -1.75 -12.36
C ARG A 100 -6.76 -0.88 -12.34
N ILE A 101 -6.60 -0.08 -11.28
CA ILE A 101 -5.36 0.65 -11.02
C ILE A 101 -4.73 0.08 -9.75
N TYR A 102 -3.49 -0.38 -9.84
CA TYR A 102 -2.68 -0.83 -8.72
C TYR A 102 -1.77 0.30 -8.24
N ILE A 103 -1.90 0.70 -6.97
CA ILE A 103 -1.03 1.70 -6.35
C ILE A 103 0.04 0.97 -5.53
N ALA A 104 1.26 0.94 -6.05
CA ALA A 104 2.40 0.28 -5.41
C ALA A 104 3.07 1.23 -4.40
N MET A 105 2.77 1.05 -3.12
CA MET A 105 3.35 1.82 -2.02
C MET A 105 4.71 1.25 -1.61
N THR A 106 5.80 2.00 -1.80
CA THR A 106 7.15 1.64 -1.35
C THR A 106 7.95 2.87 -0.90
N SER A 107 9.12 2.65 -0.30
CA SER A 107 10.06 3.73 0.03
C SER A 107 11.00 4.05 -1.14
N ASP A 108 11.60 5.23 -1.15
CA ASP A 108 12.71 5.56 -2.06
C ASP A 108 14.03 4.88 -1.65
N ARG A 109 14.22 4.65 -0.34
CA ARG A 109 15.45 4.10 0.24
C ARG A 109 15.40 2.56 0.36
N GLY A 110 16.58 1.94 0.32
CA GLY A 110 16.78 0.50 0.48
C GLY A 110 17.07 0.08 1.93
N LEU A 111 17.75 -1.07 2.09
CA LEU A 111 18.19 -1.64 3.38
C LEU A 111 17.07 -2.12 4.32
N CYS A 112 15.87 -2.36 3.80
CA CYS A 112 14.71 -2.89 4.54
C CYS A 112 14.45 -4.40 4.33
N GLY A 113 15.44 -5.16 3.86
CA GLY A 113 15.27 -6.58 3.54
C GLY A 113 14.19 -6.85 2.48
N GLY A 114 13.30 -7.79 2.76
CA GLY A 114 12.32 -8.33 1.80
C GLY A 114 11.03 -7.51 1.57
N VAL A 115 10.87 -6.34 2.22
CA VAL A 115 9.60 -5.58 2.19
C VAL A 115 9.20 -5.17 0.76
N HIS A 116 10.06 -4.42 0.05
CA HIS A 116 9.75 -3.92 -1.29
C HIS A 116 9.60 -5.04 -2.33
N THR A 117 10.38 -6.13 -2.20
CA THR A 117 10.28 -7.30 -3.06
C THR A 117 9.02 -8.12 -2.76
N GLY A 118 8.53 -8.14 -1.52
CA GLY A 118 7.23 -8.71 -1.15
C GLY A 118 6.06 -8.00 -1.85
N VAL A 119 6.02 -6.66 -1.76
CA VAL A 119 5.02 -5.83 -2.46
C VAL A 119 5.04 -6.08 -3.97
N ALA A 120 6.23 -6.02 -4.59
CA ALA A 120 6.38 -6.27 -6.03
C ALA A 120 5.99 -7.70 -6.44
N ARG A 121 6.28 -8.71 -5.61
CA ARG A 121 5.87 -10.11 -5.85
C ARG A 121 4.35 -10.29 -5.78
N ARG A 122 3.67 -9.63 -4.83
CA ARG A 122 2.21 -9.66 -4.74
C ARG A 122 1.57 -9.04 -5.98
N ILE A 123 2.01 -7.84 -6.37
CA ILE A 123 1.55 -7.16 -7.59
C ILE A 123 1.81 -8.03 -8.82
N LYS A 124 3.00 -8.62 -8.97
CA LYS A 124 3.31 -9.54 -10.08
C LYS A 124 2.36 -10.74 -10.11
N ARG A 125 2.09 -11.39 -8.97
CA ARG A 125 1.14 -12.51 -8.89
C ARG A 125 -0.26 -12.07 -9.30
N ASP A 126 -0.73 -10.93 -8.80
CA ASP A 126 -2.07 -10.43 -9.10
C ASP A 126 -2.21 -10.03 -10.58
N PHE A 127 -1.15 -9.49 -11.21
CA PHE A 127 -1.09 -9.23 -12.66
C PHE A 127 -1.07 -10.52 -13.49
N THR A 128 -0.33 -11.57 -13.09
CA THR A 128 -0.27 -12.84 -13.81
C THR A 128 -1.56 -13.65 -13.67
N ASN A 129 -2.10 -13.77 -12.46
CA ASN A 129 -3.36 -14.48 -12.19
C ASN A 129 -4.56 -13.86 -12.91
N ARG A 130 -4.44 -12.59 -13.32
CA ARG A 130 -5.46 -11.82 -14.03
C ARG A 130 -4.98 -11.40 -15.42
N ALA A 131 -3.99 -12.10 -16.00
CA ALA A 131 -3.54 -11.84 -17.36
C ALA A 131 -4.67 -11.99 -18.40
N ALA A 132 -5.66 -12.85 -18.11
CA ALA A 132 -6.91 -12.95 -18.87
C ALA A 132 -7.70 -11.62 -18.96
N ASP A 133 -7.52 -10.69 -18.01
CA ASP A 133 -8.14 -9.36 -18.03
C ASP A 133 -7.48 -8.38 -19.03
N GLY A 134 -6.38 -8.76 -19.69
CA GLY A 134 -5.82 -8.16 -20.93
C GLY A 134 -5.57 -6.65 -20.89
N GLU A 135 -4.31 -6.24 -20.65
CA GLU A 135 -3.77 -4.85 -20.69
C GLU A 135 -4.51 -3.75 -19.90
N SER A 136 -5.66 -4.06 -19.29
CA SER A 136 -6.53 -3.14 -18.57
C SER A 136 -6.00 -2.72 -17.20
N HIS A 137 -4.94 -3.37 -16.71
CA HIS A 137 -4.34 -3.15 -15.40
C HIS A 137 -3.27 -2.07 -15.47
N LYS A 138 -3.56 -0.92 -14.87
CA LYS A 138 -2.67 0.23 -14.79
C LYS A 138 -1.91 0.23 -13.47
N LEU A 139 -0.67 0.71 -13.48
CA LEU A 139 0.24 0.73 -12.32
C LEU A 139 0.65 2.18 -11.98
N VAL A 140 0.48 2.56 -10.71
CA VAL A 140 1.01 3.80 -10.14
C VAL A 140 2.08 3.42 -9.11
N CYS A 141 3.30 3.92 -9.30
CA CYS A 141 4.44 3.59 -8.44
C CYS A 141 4.75 4.74 -7.49
N VAL A 142 4.57 4.53 -6.18
CA VAL A 142 5.01 5.48 -5.16
C VAL A 142 6.27 4.95 -4.49
N GLY A 143 7.29 5.80 -4.44
CA GLY A 143 8.65 5.45 -4.06
C GLY A 143 9.44 4.79 -5.20
N ASP A 144 10.74 5.10 -5.26
CA ASP A 144 11.67 4.61 -6.27
C ASP A 144 11.78 3.07 -6.32
N LYS A 145 11.51 2.35 -5.23
CA LYS A 145 11.70 0.88 -5.17
C LYS A 145 10.61 0.10 -5.90
N SER A 146 9.35 0.53 -5.86
CA SER A 146 8.30 -0.03 -6.72
C SER A 146 8.61 0.19 -8.19
N ARG A 147 8.98 1.43 -8.57
CA ARG A 147 9.37 1.80 -9.95
C ARG A 147 10.53 0.93 -10.44
N SER A 148 11.65 0.88 -9.70
CA SER A 148 12.85 0.17 -10.14
C SER A 148 12.69 -1.34 -10.26
N ILE A 149 11.85 -1.98 -9.43
CA ILE A 149 11.55 -3.41 -9.54
C ILE A 149 10.56 -3.69 -10.67
N LEU A 150 9.43 -2.96 -10.73
CA LEU A 150 8.32 -3.27 -11.63
C LEU A 150 8.53 -2.75 -13.06
N ARG A 151 9.25 -1.64 -13.27
CA ARG A 151 9.51 -1.06 -14.61
C ARG A 151 10.21 -2.01 -15.57
N ARG A 152 10.94 -3.02 -15.08
CA ARG A 152 11.59 -4.04 -15.93
C ARG A 152 10.62 -5.00 -16.60
N ILE A 153 9.41 -5.15 -16.07
CA ILE A 153 8.42 -6.16 -16.50
C ILE A 153 7.14 -5.46 -16.99
N TYR A 154 6.76 -4.37 -16.32
CA TYR A 154 5.48 -3.67 -16.47
C TYR A 154 5.72 -2.18 -16.78
N SER A 155 6.60 -1.89 -17.75
CA SER A 155 6.84 -0.52 -18.22
C SER A 155 5.61 0.08 -18.90
N GLN A 156 4.96 -0.67 -19.79
CA GLN A 156 3.84 -0.20 -20.61
C GLN A 156 2.56 0.10 -19.81
N SER A 157 2.35 -0.57 -18.69
CA SER A 157 1.19 -0.33 -17.81
C SER A 157 1.43 0.74 -16.73
N MET A 158 2.63 1.32 -16.64
CA MET A 158 2.97 2.31 -15.62
C MET A 158 2.49 3.72 -16.02
N LEU A 159 1.46 4.23 -15.34
CA LEU A 159 0.91 5.57 -15.59
C LEU A 159 1.79 6.68 -15.03
N VAL A 160 2.06 6.59 -13.73
CA VAL A 160 2.61 7.68 -12.91
C VAL A 160 3.57 7.08 -11.91
N SER A 161 4.64 7.82 -11.62
CA SER A 161 5.57 7.45 -10.58
C SER A 161 5.94 8.67 -9.75
N ILE A 162 5.70 8.58 -8.44
CA ILE A 162 5.95 9.63 -7.46
C ILE A 162 7.15 9.18 -6.62
N LYS A 163 8.11 10.09 -6.41
CA LYS A 163 9.28 9.90 -5.53
C LYS A 163 9.35 11.04 -4.54
N ASP A 164 10.08 10.82 -3.44
CA ASP A 164 10.29 11.82 -2.38
C ASP A 164 8.96 12.40 -1.88
N VAL A 165 8.06 11.49 -1.48
CA VAL A 165 6.80 11.87 -0.83
C VAL A 165 7.16 12.49 0.52
N ARG A 166 7.21 13.82 0.54
CA ARG A 166 7.44 14.63 1.73
C ARG A 166 6.36 14.29 2.77
N THR A 167 6.71 14.45 4.05
CA THR A 167 5.79 14.21 5.17
C THR A 167 4.43 14.85 4.92
N PRO A 168 3.30 14.12 5.16
CA PRO A 168 1.98 14.69 4.98
C PRO A 168 1.84 15.97 5.80
N TYR A 169 0.99 16.90 5.32
CA TYR A 169 0.62 18.08 6.09
C TYR A 169 0.20 17.64 7.49
N GLN A 170 0.78 18.26 8.52
CA GLN A 170 0.64 17.82 9.90
C GLN A 170 -0.85 17.80 10.27
N TYR A 171 -1.40 16.60 10.49
CA TYR A 171 -2.81 16.43 10.86
C TYR A 171 -3.04 17.17 12.18
N VAL A 172 -3.65 18.35 12.09
CA VAL A 172 -4.02 19.15 13.26
C VAL A 172 -5.03 18.32 14.04
N PRO A 173 -4.77 18.00 15.32
CA PRO A 173 -5.74 17.25 16.11
C PRO A 173 -7.03 18.06 16.22
N LEU A 174 -8.18 17.40 16.03
CA LEU A 174 -9.51 18.04 16.03
C LEU A 174 -9.80 18.85 17.30
N SER A 175 -9.17 18.49 18.43
CA SER A 175 -9.24 19.25 19.68
C SER A 175 -8.65 20.68 19.59
N THR A 176 -7.71 20.92 18.68
CA THR A 176 -7.14 22.25 18.42
C THR A 176 -7.90 23.00 17.34
N ALA A 177 -8.60 22.29 16.46
CA ALA A 177 -9.44 22.88 15.41
C ALA A 177 -10.80 23.38 15.89
N LEU A 178 -11.23 23.00 17.11
CA LEU A 178 -12.47 23.47 17.76
C LEU A 178 -12.24 24.64 18.74
N LEU A 179 -11.02 25.20 18.77
CA LEU A 179 -10.63 26.35 19.61
C LEU A 179 -10.33 27.61 18.79
N TYR A 180 -10.73 27.62 17.52
CA TYR A 180 -10.74 28.74 16.57
C TYR A 180 -12.10 28.78 15.87
#